data_AF-A0A951N0T5-F1
#
_entry.id   AF-A0A951N0T5-F1
#
_cell.length_a   1.000
_cell.length_b   1.000
_cell.length_c   1.000
_cell.angle_alpha   90.00
_cell.angle_beta   90.00
_cell.angle_gamma   90.00
#
_symmetry.space_group_name_H-M   'P 1'
#
loop_
_entity.id
_entity.type
_entity.pdbx_description
1 polymer ?
#
loop_
_entity_poly.entity_id
_entity_poly.type
_entity_poly.pdbx_seq_one_letter_code
_entity_poly.pdbx_strand_id
1 'polypeptide(L)'
;LEREGRDILERTADGLGGELPAGAQRELRYGDAGPAICEVAADVGADVVVVGSHGSGFVRRVLVGSVSQHVVHHSPCPVLVVRQRDQDETGSASE
;
A
#
# COMPACT_ATOMS: atom_id res chain seq x y z
N LEU A 1 9.91 16.01 -0.90
CA LEU A 1 9.90 14.90 0.07
C LEU A 1 8.79 15.04 1.11
N GLU A 2 8.84 15.94 2.10
CA GLU A 2 7.72 16.05 3.08
C GLU A 2 6.38 16.42 2.45
N ARG A 3 6.34 17.52 1.68
CA ARG A 3 5.13 17.96 0.98
C ARG A 3 4.59 16.86 0.07
N GLU A 4 5.46 16.30 -0.75
CA GLU A 4 5.13 15.22 -1.68
C GLU A 4 4.59 13.96 -0.98
N GLY A 5 5.20 13.54 0.13
CA GLY A 5 4.72 12.40 0.92
C GLY A 5 3.36 12.66 1.54
N ARG A 6 3.12 13.89 2.04
CA ARG A 6 1.82 14.33 2.52
C ARG A 6 0.77 14.34 1.41
N ASP A 7 1.11 14.89 0.23
CA ASP A 7 0.22 14.93 -0.93
C ASP A 7 -0.14 13.51 -1.42
N ILE A 8 0.76 12.53 -1.32
CA ILE A 8 0.45 11.12 -1.62
C ILE A 8 -0.53 10.55 -0.59
N LEU A 9 -0.24 10.74 0.70
CA LEU A 9 -1.07 10.23 1.79
C LEU A 9 -2.50 10.80 1.76
N GLU A 10 -2.63 12.11 1.50
CA GLU A 10 -3.92 12.79 1.36
C GLU A 10 -4.71 12.25 0.18
N ARG A 11 -4.10 12.15 -1.01
CA ARG A 11 -4.79 11.59 -2.19
C ARG A 11 -5.25 10.15 -1.99
N THR A 12 -4.45 9.33 -1.31
CA THR A 12 -4.85 7.95 -1.00
C THR A 12 -6.03 7.93 -0.03
N ALA A 13 -6.03 8.78 1.00
CA ALA A 13 -7.15 8.89 1.92
C ALA A 13 -8.44 9.36 1.23
N ASP A 14 -8.33 10.37 0.35
CA ASP A 14 -9.49 10.89 -0.40
C ASP A 14 -10.09 9.82 -1.33
N GLY A 15 -9.23 9.00 -1.94
CA GLY A 15 -9.63 7.89 -2.81
C GLY A 15 -10.40 6.76 -2.11
N LEU A 16 -10.43 6.74 -0.78
CA LEU A 16 -11.21 5.76 0.02
C LEU A 16 -12.69 6.16 0.22
N GLY A 17 -13.16 7.24 -0.41
CA GLY A 17 -14.57 7.63 -0.40
C GLY A 17 -14.90 8.82 0.51
N GLY A 18 -13.92 9.71 0.76
CA GLY A 18 -14.12 11.01 1.42
C GLY A 18 -14.20 10.98 2.95
N GLU A 19 -14.78 9.94 3.55
CA GLU A 19 -14.76 9.71 4.99
C GLU A 19 -14.04 8.40 5.30
N LEU A 20 -12.86 8.50 5.90
CA LEU A 20 -12.22 7.34 6.50
C LEU A 20 -13.13 6.78 7.61
N PRO A 21 -13.19 5.44 7.79
CA PRO A 21 -13.95 4.84 8.88
C PRO A 21 -13.60 5.47 10.23
N ALA A 22 -14.56 5.54 11.14
CA ALA A 22 -14.33 6.00 12.50
C ALA A 22 -13.16 5.22 13.13
N GLY A 23 -12.11 5.93 13.54
CA GLY A 23 -10.91 5.35 14.14
C GLY A 23 -9.74 5.12 13.17
N ALA A 24 -9.90 5.36 11.87
CA ALA A 24 -8.78 5.33 10.93
C ALA A 24 -7.80 6.48 11.20
N GLN A 25 -6.51 6.16 11.20
CA GLN A 25 -5.42 7.11 11.41
C GLN A 25 -4.55 7.20 10.16
N ARG A 26 -3.96 8.39 9.95
CA ARG A 26 -3.04 8.67 8.85
C ARG A 26 -1.70 9.02 9.47
N GLU A 27 -0.63 8.42 8.96
CA GLU A 27 0.70 8.61 9.51
C GLU A 27 1.72 8.76 8.38
N LEU A 28 2.58 9.78 8.49
CA LEU A 28 3.71 9.99 7.60
C LEU A 28 4.99 9.70 8.38
N ARG A 29 5.79 8.73 7.91
CA ARG A 29 7.09 8.39 8.47
C ARG A 29 8.20 8.66 7.46
N TYR A 30 9.40 8.91 7.98
CA TYR A 30 10.62 9.10 7.20
C TYR A 30 11.59 7.94 7.46
N GLY A 31 12.37 7.60 6.44
CA GLY A 31 13.33 6.49 6.48
C GLY A 31 13.07 5.50 5.37
N ASP A 32 13.64 4.31 5.51
CA ASP A 32 13.41 3.20 4.58
C ASP A 32 12.00 2.63 4.79
N ALA A 33 11.20 2.60 3.72
CA ALA A 33 9.77 2.29 3.81
C ALA A 33 9.48 0.89 4.39
N GLY A 34 10.28 -0.12 4.05
CA GLY A 34 10.11 -1.49 4.55
C GLY A 34 10.24 -1.56 6.08
N PRO A 35 11.40 -1.20 6.65
CA PRO A 35 11.60 -1.14 8.09
C PRO A 35 10.58 -0.25 8.81
N ALA A 36 10.30 0.95 8.28
CA ALA A 36 9.35 1.88 8.89
C ALA A 36 7.92 1.29 8.97
N ILE A 37 7.48 0.53 7.97
CA ILE A 37 6.17 -0.16 8.01
C ILE A 37 6.18 -1.25 9.10
N CYS A 38 7.24 -2.04 9.21
CA CYS A 38 7.35 -3.09 10.24
C CYS A 38 7.40 -2.51 11.66
N GLU A 39 8.11 -1.39 11.84
CA GLU A 39 8.17 -0.66 13.11
C GLU A 39 6.79 -0.15 13.52
N VAL A 40 6.06 0.53 12.62
CA VAL A 40 4.71 1.01 12.91
C VAL A 40 3.77 -0.16 13.24
N ALA A 41 3.86 -1.27 12.50
CA ALA A 41 3.05 -2.46 12.77
C ALA A 41 3.29 -3.03 14.19
N ALA A 42 4.54 -3.01 14.66
CA ALA A 42 4.89 -3.41 16.02
C ALA A 42 4.37 -2.40 17.06
N ASP A 43 4.58 -1.11 16.81
CA ASP A 43 4.20 -0.03 17.73
C ASP A 43 2.69 0.02 18.00
N VAL A 44 1.87 -0.22 16.96
CA VAL A 44 0.41 -0.20 17.08
C VAL A 44 -0.18 -1.56 17.43
N GLY A 45 0.63 -2.62 17.50
CA GLY A 45 0.17 -3.99 17.72
C GLY A 45 -0.78 -4.47 16.61
N ALA A 46 -0.43 -4.22 15.34
CA ALA A 46 -1.30 -4.53 14.20
C ALA A 46 -1.57 -6.04 14.06
N ASP A 47 -2.83 -6.41 13.85
CA ASP A 47 -3.21 -7.80 13.56
C ASP A 47 -2.84 -8.25 12.13
N VAL A 48 -2.76 -7.29 11.20
CA VAL A 48 -2.43 -7.52 9.79
C VAL A 48 -1.82 -6.28 9.16
N VAL A 49 -0.81 -6.47 8.29
CA VAL A 49 -0.28 -5.42 7.41
C VAL A 49 -0.81 -5.64 6.00
N VAL A 50 -1.41 -4.61 5.40
CA VAL A 50 -1.88 -4.63 4.01
C VAL A 50 -0.98 -3.75 3.16
N VAL A 51 -0.39 -4.33 2.11
CA VAL A 51 0.45 -3.60 1.14
C VAL A 51 0.02 -3.89 -0.29
N GLY A 52 0.20 -2.91 -1.18
CA GLY A 52 0.12 -3.15 -2.61
C GLY A 52 1.24 -4.08 -3.07
N SER A 53 1.06 -4.76 -4.20
CA SER A 53 2.11 -5.58 -4.78
C SER A 53 3.26 -4.73 -5.33
N HIS A 54 3.01 -3.50 -5.77
CA HIS A 54 3.99 -2.54 -6.30
C HIS A 54 3.52 -1.10 -6.03
N GLY A 55 4.40 -0.12 -6.22
CA GLY A 55 4.04 1.31 -6.13
C GLY A 55 3.24 1.80 -7.35
N SER A 56 2.85 3.07 -7.33
CA SER A 56 2.06 3.77 -8.36
C SER A 56 2.77 3.99 -9.72
N GLY A 57 3.94 3.37 -9.93
CA GLY A 57 4.73 3.47 -11.16
C GLY A 57 4.61 2.24 -12.07
N PHE A 58 5.12 2.35 -13.31
CA PHE A 58 5.02 1.35 -14.37
C PHE A 58 6.00 0.17 -14.19
N VAL A 59 6.05 -0.45 -13.00
CA VAL A 59 6.89 -1.63 -12.76
C VAL A 59 6.08 -2.88 -13.10
N ARG A 60 6.23 -3.28 -14.37
CA ARG A 60 5.74 -4.48 -15.07
C ARG A 60 5.23 -5.64 -14.17
N ARG A 61 3.91 -5.85 -14.26
CA ARG A 61 3.02 -7.05 -14.20
C ARG A 61 3.35 -8.33 -13.40
N VAL A 62 4.53 -8.57 -12.84
CA VAL A 62 4.86 -9.92 -12.29
C VAL A 62 5.55 -9.92 -10.91
N LEU A 63 6.15 -8.81 -10.43
CA LEU A 63 7.30 -8.96 -9.52
C LEU A 63 7.18 -8.78 -8.00
N VAL A 64 6.16 -8.26 -7.32
CA VAL A 64 6.29 -7.85 -5.89
C VAL A 64 7.44 -6.84 -5.67
N GLY A 65 7.08 -5.58 -5.42
CA GLY A 65 8.02 -4.50 -5.14
C GLY A 65 8.90 -4.78 -3.92
N SER A 66 10.10 -4.18 -3.89
CA SER A 66 11.10 -4.37 -2.85
C SER A 66 10.58 -4.07 -1.44
N VAL A 67 9.73 -3.05 -1.27
CA VAL A 67 9.09 -2.72 0.00
C VAL A 67 8.15 -3.85 0.44
N SER A 68 7.26 -4.29 -0.44
CA SER A 68 6.32 -5.36 -0.13
C SER A 68 7.05 -6.67 0.16
N GLN A 69 8.15 -6.98 -0.55
CA GLN A 69 9.01 -8.12 -0.24
C GLN A 69 9.62 -7.99 1.16
N HIS A 70 10.18 -6.83 1.50
CA HIS A 70 10.76 -6.61 2.83
C HIS A 70 9.72 -6.81 3.93
N VAL A 71 8.54 -6.21 3.80
CA VAL A 71 7.46 -6.33 4.78
C VAL A 71 7.01 -7.78 4.93
N VAL A 72 6.84 -8.53 3.84
CA VAL A 72 6.49 -9.96 3.90
C VAL A 72 7.49 -10.79 4.70
N HIS A 73 8.79 -10.46 4.65
CA HIS A 73 9.83 -11.23 5.34
C HIS A 73 10.04 -10.81 6.80
N HIS A 74 9.70 -9.57 7.15
CA HIS A 74 10.10 -8.98 8.43
C HIS A 74 8.95 -8.45 9.29
N SER A 75 7.71 -8.48 8.79
CA SER A 75 6.54 -8.04 9.55
C SER A 75 6.35 -8.84 10.84
N PRO A 76 5.99 -8.20 11.96
CA PRO A 76 5.67 -8.89 13.22
C PRO A 76 4.34 -9.66 13.16
N CYS A 77 3.53 -9.42 12.13
CA CYS A 77 2.20 -10.02 11.96
C CYS A 77 1.93 -10.42 10.49
N PRO A 78 0.84 -11.17 10.20
CA PRO A 78 0.48 -11.56 8.85
C PRO A 78 0.45 -10.40 7.85
N VAL A 79 0.87 -10.67 6.60
CA VAL A 79 0.92 -9.68 5.53
C VAL A 79 -0.02 -10.06 4.39
N LEU A 80 -0.93 -9.15 4.04
CA LEU A 80 -1.79 -9.26 2.87
C LEU A 80 -1.23 -8.42 1.72
N VAL A 81 -0.78 -9.10 0.67
CA VAL A 81 -0.29 -8.43 -0.55
C VAL A 81 -1.41 -8.34 -1.58
N VAL A 82 -1.88 -7.12 -1.85
CA VAL A 82 -2.96 -6.85 -2.80
C VAL A 82 -2.38 -6.61 -4.19
N ARG A 83 -2.76 -7.44 -5.15
CA ARG A 83 -2.45 -7.24 -6.57
C ARG A 83 -3.60 -6.47 -7.23
N GLN A 84 -3.28 -5.42 -7.99
CA GLN A 84 -4.29 -4.78 -8.85
C GLN A 84 -4.68 -5.76 -9.96
N ARG A 85 -5.98 -5.90 -10.21
CA ARG A 85 -6.48 -6.62 -11.37
C ARG A 85 -6.24 -5.75 -12.60
N ASP A 86 -5.66 -6.34 -13.63
CA ASP A 86 -5.58 -5.69 -14.95
C ASP A 86 -7.00 -5.40 -15.43
N GLN A 87 -7.29 -4.14 -15.76
CA GLN A 87 -8.50 -3.79 -16.51
C GLN A 87 -8.22 -3.97 -18.01
N ASP A 88 -7.95 -5.20 -18.45
CA ASP A 88 -7.75 -5.57 -19.85
C ASP A 88 -8.71 -6.70 -20.30
N GLU A 89 -9.96 -6.67 -19.83
CA GLU A 89 -11.05 -7.55 -20.32
C GLU A 89 -12.26 -6.69 -20.70
N THR A 90 -12.06 -5.67 -21.54
CA THR A 90 -13.16 -5.02 -22.27
C THR A 90 -12.68 -4.74 -23.70
N GLY A 91 -12.94 -5.69 -24.59
CA GLY A 91 -12.72 -5.53 -26.02
C GLY A 91 -13.10 -6.78 -26.82
N SER A 92 -14.22 -6.68 -27.55
CA SER A 92 -14.70 -7.57 -28.62
C SER A 92 -15.58 -8.76 -28.23
N ALA A 93 -16.82 -8.47 -27.82
CA ALA A 93 -17.97 -9.15 -28.43
C ALA A 93 -18.87 -8.06 -29.06
N SER A 94 -18.54 -7.72 -30.31
CA SER A 94 -19.48 -7.07 -31.23
C SER A 94 -19.98 -8.17 -32.16
N GLU A 95 -21.28 -8.45 -32.11
CA GLU A 95 -22.05 -8.98 -33.25
C GLU A 95 -22.21 -7.89 -34.33
#